data_AF-A0A7K0MMZ4-F1
#
_entry.id   AF-A0A7K0MMZ4-F1
#
_cell.length_a   1.000
_cell.length_b   1.000
_cell.length_c   1.000
_cell.angle_alpha   90.00
_cell.angle_beta   90.00
_cell.angle_gamma   90.00
#
_symmetry.space_group_name_H-M   'P 1'
#
loop_
_entity.id
_entity.type
_entity.pdbx_description
1 polymer ?
#
loop_
_entity_poly.entity_id
_entity_poly.type
_entity_poly.pdbx_seq_one_letter_code
_entity_poly.pdbx_strand_id
1 'polypeptide(L)'
;MHPSSIDSLRFALQKHVLPDPALGSRAGLKVLEVGSADFNGGYRQVLDLLECHYTGVDLEPGEGVDIVLDDPYVLPFPDSSFDLVITGNTFEHADFFWRTFSE
;
A
#
# COMPACT_ATOMS: atom_id res chain seq x y z
N MET A 1 -2.17 9.70 -10.76
CA MET A 1 -3.02 8.51 -10.64
C MET A 1 -4.36 8.72 -11.34
N HIS A 2 -4.93 7.68 -11.97
CA HIS A 2 -6.26 7.79 -12.58
C HIS A 2 -7.35 7.73 -11.49
N PRO A 3 -8.41 8.58 -11.50
CA PRO A 3 -9.43 8.62 -10.45
C PRO A 3 -10.10 7.27 -10.16
N SER A 4 -10.29 6.43 -11.18
CA SER A 4 -10.87 5.09 -11.01
C SER A 4 -10.05 4.17 -10.11
N SER A 5 -8.75 4.43 -9.99
CA SER A 5 -7.85 3.67 -9.12
C SER A 5 -8.10 3.98 -7.65
N ILE A 6 -8.31 5.26 -7.32
CA ILE A 6 -8.74 5.72 -6.00
C ILE A 6 -10.11 5.15 -5.64
N ASP A 7 -11.05 5.14 -6.59
CA ASP A 7 -12.38 4.56 -6.37
C ASP A 7 -12.31 3.04 -6.14
N SER A 8 -11.39 2.35 -6.82
CA SER A 8 -11.15 0.91 -6.61
C SER A 8 -10.60 0.63 -5.21
N LEU A 9 -9.65 1.44 -4.72
CA LEU A 9 -9.15 1.35 -3.35
C LEU A 9 -10.28 1.58 -2.34
N ARG A 10 -11.07 2.65 -2.50
CA ARG A 10 -12.21 2.95 -1.62
C ARG A 10 -13.20 1.80 -1.58
N PHE A 11 -13.54 1.23 -2.73
CA PHE A 11 -14.42 0.07 -2.82
C PHE A 11 -13.84 -1.14 -2.09
N ALA A 12 -12.55 -1.43 -2.27
CA ALA A 12 -11.87 -2.53 -1.60
C ALA A 12 -11.89 -2.37 -0.08
N LEU A 13 -11.58 -1.17 0.43
CA LEU A 13 -11.65 -0.86 1.86
C LEU A 13 -13.06 -1.04 2.42
N GLN A 14 -14.07 -0.48 1.74
CA GLN A 14 -15.48 -0.60 2.15
C GLN A 14 -15.98 -2.04 2.15
N LYS A 15 -15.50 -2.87 1.22
CA LYS A 15 -15.97 -4.24 1.06
C LYS A 15 -15.23 -5.23 1.96
N HIS A 16 -13.94 -5.02 2.20
CA HIS A 16 -13.06 -6.02 2.78
C HIS A 16 -12.43 -5.61 4.12
N VAL A 17 -12.22 -4.31 4.36
CA VAL A 17 -11.52 -3.85 5.58
C VAL A 17 -12.51 -3.36 6.62
N LEU A 18 -13.40 -2.43 6.24
CA LEU A 18 -14.35 -1.84 7.19
C LEU A 18 -15.35 -2.84 7.80
N PRO A 19 -15.86 -3.85 7.05
CA PRO A 19 -16.79 -4.83 7.63
C PRO A 19 -16.09 -5.90 8.48
N ASP A 20 -14.76 -6.03 8.38
CA ASP A 20 -14.01 -7.04 9.11
C ASP A 20 -13.89 -6.61 10.59
N PRO A 21 -14.33 -7.42 11.56
CA PRO A 21 -14.28 -7.03 12.98
C PRO A 21 -12.87 -6.79 13.51
N ALA A 22 -11.87 -7.53 13.00
CA ALA A 22 -10.48 -7.43 13.44
C ALA A 22 -9.74 -6.25 12.79
N LEU A 23 -10.11 -5.86 11.57
CA LEU A 23 -9.49 -4.74 10.87
C LEU A 23 -10.28 -3.44 11.04
N GLY A 24 -11.59 -3.44 10.78
CA GLY A 24 -12.43 -2.24 10.74
C GLY A 24 -12.64 -1.53 12.07
N SER A 25 -12.37 -2.20 13.21
CA SER A 25 -12.41 -1.60 14.55
C SER A 25 -11.04 -1.32 15.16
N ARG A 26 -9.96 -1.64 14.43
CA ARG A 26 -8.60 -1.56 14.95
C ARG A 26 -8.09 -0.13 14.94
N ALA A 27 -7.73 0.37 16.12
CA ALA A 27 -6.99 1.62 16.23
C ALA A 27 -5.57 1.46 15.68
N GLY A 28 -5.13 2.38 14.83
CA GLY A 28 -3.77 2.40 14.30
C GLY A 28 -3.42 1.19 13.44
N LEU A 29 -4.26 0.88 12.44
CA LEU A 29 -3.95 -0.13 11.42
C LEU A 29 -2.56 0.12 10.82
N LYS A 30 -1.72 -0.91 10.71
CA LYS A 30 -0.44 -0.79 10.02
C LYS A 30 -0.62 -1.10 8.54
N VAL A 31 -0.41 -0.10 7.69
CA VAL A 31 -0.64 -0.20 6.24
C VAL A 31 0.66 0.00 5.50
N LEU A 32 1.01 -0.96 4.64
CA LEU A 32 2.11 -0.86 3.69
C LEU A 32 1.55 -0.59 2.28
N GLU A 33 2.08 0.42 1.59
CA GLU A 33 1.86 0.63 0.15
C GLU A 33 3.13 0.31 -0.62
N VAL A 34 3.04 -0.64 -1.56
CA VAL A 34 4.12 -1.01 -2.48
C VAL A 34 3.93 -0.29 -3.81
N GLY A 35 4.95 0.47 -4.23
CA GLY A 35 4.91 1.36 -5.38
C GLY A 35 4.24 2.70 -5.04
N SER A 36 4.66 3.33 -3.94
CA SER A 36 3.97 4.47 -3.34
C SER A 36 4.34 5.84 -3.91
N ALA A 37 5.25 5.93 -4.88
CA ALA A 37 5.71 7.21 -5.41
C ALA A 37 4.54 8.00 -6.03
N ASP A 38 4.27 9.16 -5.45
CA ASP A 38 3.23 10.07 -5.89
C ASP A 38 3.73 10.99 -7.01
N PHE A 39 3.29 10.70 -8.24
CA PHE A 39 3.52 11.58 -9.39
C PHE A 39 2.33 12.48 -9.71
N ASN A 40 1.12 12.15 -9.27
CA ASN A 40 -0.14 12.76 -9.76
C ASN A 40 -1.34 12.46 -8.80
N GLY A 41 -1.12 12.51 -7.50
CA GLY A 41 -1.98 12.00 -6.43
C GLY A 41 -1.72 10.52 -6.11
N GLY A 42 -1.56 10.20 -4.83
CA GLY A 42 -1.34 8.84 -4.30
C GLY A 42 -2.49 8.32 -3.44
N TYR A 43 -2.36 7.08 -2.95
CA TYR A 43 -3.34 6.48 -2.05
C TYR A 43 -3.26 7.00 -0.61
N ARG A 44 -2.12 7.57 -0.22
CA ARG A 44 -1.88 8.15 1.12
C ARG A 44 -3.03 9.06 1.58
N GLN A 45 -3.52 9.96 0.72
CA GLN A 45 -4.65 10.84 1.05
C GLN A 45 -5.96 10.11 1.43
N VAL A 46 -6.17 8.89 0.93
CA VAL A 46 -7.34 8.06 1.26
C VAL A 46 -7.07 7.29 2.56
N LEU A 47 -5.84 6.81 2.74
CA LEU A 47 -5.44 6.00 3.89
C LEU A 47 -5.26 6.82 5.16
N ASP A 48 -4.85 8.09 5.03
CA ASP A 48 -4.79 9.04 6.15
C ASP A 48 -6.17 9.23 6.80
N LEU A 49 -7.26 9.10 6.02
CA LEU A 49 -8.64 9.13 6.55
C LEU A 49 -9.00 7.91 7.41
N LEU A 50 -8.21 6.84 7.36
CA LEU A 50 -8.37 5.67 8.23
C LEU A 50 -7.64 5.82 9.57
N GLU A 51 -6.98 6.95 9.83
CA GLU A 51 -6.15 7.18 11.02
C GLU A 51 -5.13 6.04 11.25
N CYS A 52 -4.54 5.56 10.15
CA CYS A 52 -3.65 4.40 10.13
C CYS A 52 -2.16 4.79 10.26
N HIS A 53 -1.32 3.81 10.59
CA HIS A 53 0.13 3.89 10.47
C HIS A 53 0.55 3.49 9.05
N TYR A 54 0.63 4.47 8.18
CA TYR A 54 1.03 4.29 6.79
C TYR A 54 2.55 4.18 6.64
N THR A 55 3.00 3.30 5.75
CA THR A 55 4.38 3.20 5.26
C THR A 55 4.35 3.00 3.75
N GLY A 56 4.95 3.91 3.00
CA GLY A 56 5.09 3.81 1.55
C GLY A 56 6.48 3.34 1.14
N VAL A 57 6.57 2.39 0.20
CA VAL A 57 7.83 1.93 -0.38
C VAL A 57 7.81 2.00 -1.89
N ASP A 58 8.95 2.34 -2.48
CA ASP A 58 9.14 2.41 -3.92
C ASP A 58 10.62 2.18 -4.28
N LEU A 59 10.93 1.94 -5.55
CA LEU A 59 12.30 1.86 -6.06
C LEU A 59 12.93 3.24 -6.26
N GLU A 60 12.11 4.27 -6.46
CA GLU A 60 12.56 5.63 -6.65
C GLU A 60 12.12 6.52 -5.48
N PRO A 61 12.94 7.49 -5.03
CA PRO A 61 12.52 8.46 -4.05
C PRO A 61 11.43 9.38 -4.63
N GLY A 62 10.46 9.76 -3.81
CA GLY A 62 9.38 10.63 -4.24
C GLY A 62 8.47 11.04 -3.08
N GLU A 63 7.49 11.89 -3.38
CA GLU A 63 6.40 12.17 -2.44
C GLU A 63 5.63 10.87 -2.17
N GLY A 64 5.27 10.62 -0.91
CA GLY A 64 4.62 9.36 -0.52
C GLY A 64 5.56 8.17 -0.28
N VAL A 65 6.87 8.29 -0.55
CA VAL A 65 7.85 7.23 -0.32
C VAL A 65 8.56 7.46 1.02
N ASP A 66 8.36 6.55 1.97
CA ASP A 66 9.04 6.57 3.27
C ASP A 66 10.35 5.76 3.23
N ILE A 67 10.40 4.68 2.43
CA ILE A 67 11.59 3.82 2.26
C ILE A 67 11.82 3.53 0.77
N VAL A 68 13.03 3.80 0.30
CA VAL A 68 13.47 3.41 -1.05
C VAL A 68 14.05 2.00 -1.00
N LEU A 69 13.55 1.12 -1.87
CA LEU A 69 13.96 -0.28 -1.96
C LEU A 69 15.19 -0.45 -2.86
N ASP A 70 16.13 -1.29 -2.45
CA ASP A 70 17.27 -1.69 -3.28
C ASP A 70 16.91 -2.81 -4.27
N ASP A 71 15.89 -3.62 -3.95
CA ASP A 71 15.39 -4.74 -4.76
C ASP A 71 13.85 -4.72 -4.79
N PRO A 72 13.20 -4.74 -5.97
CA PRO A 72 11.74 -4.71 -6.09
C PRO A 72 11.01 -5.91 -5.49
N TYR A 73 11.73 -6.98 -5.18
CA TYR A 73 11.17 -8.23 -4.69
C TYR A 73 11.52 -8.52 -3.24
N VAL A 74 12.17 -7.59 -2.54
CA VAL A 74 12.58 -7.76 -1.14
C VAL A 74 12.05 -6.60 -0.32
N LEU A 75 11.11 -6.90 0.57
CA LEU A 75 10.59 -5.93 1.54
C LEU A 75 11.40 -6.01 2.84
N PRO A 76 11.96 -4.89 3.34
CA PRO A 76 12.88 -4.89 4.48
C PRO A 76 12.13 -4.90 5.83
N PHE A 77 11.10 -5.73 5.96
CA PHE A 77 10.23 -5.76 7.13
C PHE A 77 10.17 -7.17 7.75
N PRO A 78 9.99 -7.29 9.08
CA PRO A 78 9.74 -8.58 9.71
C PRO A 78 8.39 -9.17 9.26
N ASP A 79 8.30 -10.49 9.24
CA ASP A 79 7.05 -11.21 8.99
C ASP A 79 5.91 -10.71 9.88
N SER A 80 4.70 -10.66 9.32
CA SER A 80 3.48 -10.25 10.04
C SER A 80 3.55 -8.87 10.70
N SER A 81 4.32 -7.93 10.14
CA SER A 81 4.45 -6.57 10.69
C SER A 81 3.31 -5.62 10.29
N PHE A 82 2.57 -5.92 9.22
CA PHE A 82 1.49 -5.09 8.69
C PHE A 82 0.14 -5.80 8.76
N ASP A 83 -0.91 -5.01 8.92
CA ASP A 83 -2.30 -5.48 8.93
C ASP A 83 -2.90 -5.44 7.51
N LEU A 84 -2.42 -4.51 6.67
CA LEU A 84 -2.83 -4.36 5.28
C LEU A 84 -1.62 -4.05 4.40
N VAL A 85 -1.51 -4.77 3.27
CA VAL A 85 -0.58 -4.45 2.19
C VAL A 85 -1.40 -4.09 0.96
N ILE A 86 -1.11 -2.93 0.38
CA ILE A 86 -1.76 -2.47 -0.84
C ILE A 86 -0.71 -2.18 -1.91
N THR A 87 -1.15 -2.22 -3.15
CA THR A 87 -0.40 -1.74 -4.30
C THR A 87 -1.41 -1.35 -5.38
N GLY A 88 -1.03 -0.44 -6.27
CA GLY A 88 -1.89 -0.11 -7.39
C GLY A 88 -1.16 0.59 -8.51
N ASN A 89 -1.35 0.07 -9.72
CA ASN A 89 -0.62 0.48 -10.92
C ASN A 89 0.92 0.36 -10.74
N THR A 90 1.36 -0.73 -10.10
CA THR A 90 2.78 -1.02 -9.83
C THR A 90 3.22 -2.32 -10.52
N PHE A 91 2.42 -3.38 -10.44
CA PHE A 91 2.82 -4.71 -10.91
C PHE A 91 2.96 -4.83 -12.42
N GLU A 92 2.33 -3.95 -13.21
CA GLU A 92 2.58 -3.86 -14.65
C GLU A 92 4.02 -3.42 -15.01
N HIS A 93 4.74 -2.88 -14.04
CA HIS A 93 6.14 -2.46 -14.16
C HIS A 93 7.12 -3.46 -13.56
N ALA A 94 6.64 -4.53 -12.91
CA ALA A 94 7.48 -5.55 -12.30
C ALA A 94 7.65 -6.75 -13.24
N ASP A 95 8.88 -7.02 -13.67
CA ASP A 95 9.22 -8.15 -14.56
C ASP A 95 8.73 -9.50 -14.01
N PHE A 96 8.76 -9.64 -12.69
CA PHE A 96 8.39 -10.86 -11.97
C PHE A 96 7.48 -10.55 -10.78
N PHE A 97 6.35 -9.87 -11.01
CA PHE A 97 5.44 -9.44 -9.93
C PHE A 97 5.06 -10.58 -8.96
N TRP A 98 4.97 -11.85 -9.40
CA TRP A 98 4.67 -12.97 -8.50
C TRP A 98 5.73 -13.20 -7.41
N ARG A 99 6.96 -12.73 -7.61
CA ARG A 99 8.02 -12.80 -6.60
C ARG A 99 7.76 -11.86 -5.42
N THR A 100 7.00 -10.78 -5.59
CA THR A 100 6.61 -9.92 -4.47
C THR A 100 5.69 -10.63 -3.47
N PHE A 101 4.99 -11.68 -3.92
CA PHE A 101 4.16 -12.53 -3.06
C PHE A 101 4.93 -13.70 -2.43
N SER A 102 6.23 -13.87 -2.75
CA SER A 102 7.06 -14.98 -2.26
C SER A 102 7.77 -14.64 -0.94
N GLU A 103 7.20 -13.71 -0.16
CA GLU A 103 7.63 -13.37 1.20
C GLU A 103 7.84 -14.63 2.07
#